data_AF-A0A954WAC1-F1
#
_entry.id   AF-A0A954WAC1-F1
#
_cell.length_a   1.000
_cell.length_b   1.000
_cell.length_c   1.000
_cell.angle_alpha   90.00
_cell.angle_beta   90.00
_cell.angle_gamma   90.00
#
_symmetry.space_group_name_H-M   'P 1'
#
loop_
_entity.id
_entity.type
_entity.pdbx_description
1 polymer ?
#
loop_
_entity_poly.entity_id
_entity_poly.type
_entity_poly.pdbx_seq_one_letter_code
_entity_poly.pdbx_strand_id
1 'polypeptide(L)'
;MALSISTEGVGTCERLLEKSGAIQRLEPYRNMAVVRIDSELPSLIDLIPKRSKWRRQVLRLVEKEVGDSRYEPVYIQPTRWISQGLTKERINRSLRELAELESFDYVPPFRGRSIHVPDRTVQFDRLSIDFDTLDKRRELDFAKLQNMVTYAESGRCRQLAMMSYFGDKTTSTCGSCDNCRQQSGSDFGEPSVMPAPEATSPALLQAARMALSG
;
A
#
# COMPACT_ATOMS: atom_id res chain seq x y z
N MET A 1 0.48 -22.89 11.95
CA MET A 1 -0.57 -22.89 10.91
C MET A 1 -0.22 -21.81 9.90
N ALA A 2 0.06 -22.17 8.65
CA ALA A 2 0.22 -21.19 7.57
C ALA A 2 -1.14 -21.01 6.89
N LEU A 3 -1.63 -19.78 6.81
CA LEU A 3 -2.84 -19.45 6.07
C LEU A 3 -2.54 -19.55 4.56
N SER A 4 -3.41 -20.21 3.79
CA SER A 4 -3.26 -20.41 2.35
C SER A 4 -3.68 -19.17 1.54
N ILE A 5 -3.26 -17.98 1.95
CA ILE A 5 -3.70 -16.71 1.35
C ILE A 5 -2.50 -15.89 0.89
N SER A 6 -2.63 -15.20 -0.24
CA SER A 6 -1.61 -14.29 -0.75
C SER A 6 -1.45 -13.07 0.16
N THR A 7 -0.30 -12.38 0.06
CA THR A 7 -0.06 -11.11 0.77
C THR A 7 -1.11 -10.04 0.45
N GLU A 8 -1.59 -10.00 -0.79
CA GLU A 8 -2.70 -9.13 -1.20
C GLU A 8 -4.03 -9.53 -0.57
N GLY A 9 -4.27 -10.84 -0.42
CA GLY A 9 -5.43 -11.37 0.27
C GLY A 9 -5.43 -10.97 1.74
N VAL A 10 -4.28 -11.07 2.43
CA VAL A 10 -4.11 -10.56 3.81
C VAL A 10 -4.46 -9.08 3.88
N GLY A 11 -3.91 -8.25 2.98
CA GLY A 11 -4.20 -6.81 2.96
C GLY A 11 -5.67 -6.47 2.66
N THR A 12 -6.39 -7.35 1.96
CA THR A 12 -7.83 -7.21 1.72
C THR A 12 -8.63 -7.59 2.96
N CYS A 13 -8.26 -8.70 3.63
CA CYS A 13 -8.86 -9.10 4.91
C CYS A 13 -8.65 -8.03 5.99
N GLU A 14 -7.45 -7.46 6.10
CA GLU A 14 -7.18 -6.35 7.03
C GLU A 14 -8.09 -5.15 6.76
N ARG A 15 -8.31 -4.77 5.49
CA ARG A 15 -9.22 -3.66 5.14
C ARG A 15 -10.67 -3.96 5.50
N LEU A 16 -11.12 -5.21 5.37
CA LEU A 16 -12.47 -5.61 5.76
C LEU A 16 -12.64 -5.54 7.28
N LEU A 17 -11.67 -6.08 8.01
CA LEU A 17 -11.65 -6.03 9.47
C LEU A 17 -11.61 -4.58 9.98
N GLU A 18 -10.86 -3.71 9.32
CA GLU A 18 -10.80 -2.28 9.64
C GLU A 18 -12.15 -1.59 9.45
N LYS A 19 -12.82 -1.84 8.31
CA LYS A 19 -14.16 -1.30 8.06
C LYS A 19 -15.21 -1.78 9.06
N SER A 20 -15.07 -3.02 9.55
CA SER A 20 -15.94 -3.57 10.60
C SER A 20 -15.61 -3.07 12.01
N GLY A 21 -14.55 -2.28 12.18
CA GLY A 21 -14.08 -1.80 13.49
C GLY A 21 -13.34 -2.86 14.33
N ALA A 22 -13.19 -4.09 13.83
CA ALA A 22 -12.49 -5.18 14.51
C ALA A 22 -11.00 -4.86 14.74
N ILE A 23 -10.41 -4.13 13.80
CA ILE A 23 -9.04 -3.66 13.91
C ILE A 23 -8.98 -2.18 13.57
N GLN A 24 -7.96 -1.51 14.11
CA GLN A 24 -7.58 -0.18 13.70
C GLN A 24 -6.17 -0.27 13.15
N ARG A 25 -5.97 0.20 11.92
CA ARG A 25 -4.62 0.45 11.44
C ARG A 25 -4.20 1.75 12.07
N LEU A 26 -3.25 1.66 12.99
CA LEU A 26 -2.56 2.85 13.41
C LEU A 26 -1.76 3.31 12.19
N GLU A 27 -1.98 4.56 11.78
CA GLU A 27 -0.91 5.27 11.10
C GLU A 27 0.34 5.06 11.97
N PRO A 28 1.53 4.85 11.41
CA PRO A 28 2.76 4.59 12.16
C PRO A 28 3.23 5.80 12.98
N TYR A 29 2.28 6.61 13.47
CA TYR A 29 2.32 7.99 13.91
C TYR A 29 3.75 8.43 14.16
N ARG A 30 4.30 8.99 13.07
CA ARG A 30 5.48 9.83 13.01
C ARG A 30 6.85 9.19 13.16
N ASN A 31 7.03 7.89 12.91
CA ASN A 31 8.37 7.28 12.99
C ASN A 31 9.01 7.59 14.37
N MET A 32 8.16 7.56 15.41
CA MET A 32 8.53 7.84 16.79
C MET A 32 9.24 6.62 17.35
N ALA A 33 10.36 6.83 18.03
CA ALA A 33 10.96 5.84 18.90
C ALA A 33 10.40 6.01 20.32
N VAL A 34 10.48 4.95 21.12
CA VAL A 34 10.22 5.04 22.55
C VAL A 34 11.55 4.91 23.28
N VAL A 35 11.76 5.77 24.28
CA VAL A 35 12.91 5.70 25.18
C VAL A 35 12.44 5.78 26.62
N ARG A 36 13.09 5.04 27.52
CA ARG A 36 12.93 5.16 28.97
C ARG A 36 14.31 5.20 29.62
N ILE A 37 14.47 6.03 30.66
CA ILE A 37 15.72 6.16 31.41
C ILE A 37 15.47 5.70 32.85
N ASP A 38 15.93 4.50 33.19
CA ASP A 38 15.77 3.95 34.53
C ASP A 38 16.96 4.33 35.41
N SER A 39 17.12 5.63 35.70
CA SER A 39 18.23 6.12 36.55
C SER A 39 17.96 7.48 37.19
N GLU A 40 18.32 7.59 38.47
CA GLU A 40 18.28 8.81 39.27
C GLU A 40 19.42 9.79 38.95
N LEU A 41 20.48 9.34 38.27
CA LEU A 41 21.63 10.19 37.93
C LEU A 41 21.19 11.40 37.10
N PRO A 42 21.57 12.65 37.45
CA PRO A 42 21.17 13.85 36.71
C PRO A 42 21.53 13.81 35.22
N SER A 43 22.59 13.10 34.85
CA SER A 43 22.91 12.78 33.46
C SER A 43 23.65 11.46 33.36
N LEU A 44 23.36 10.70 32.30
CA LEU A 44 24.07 9.46 31.93
C LEU A 44 25.31 9.72 31.07
N ILE A 45 25.61 10.99 30.76
CA ILE A 45 26.72 11.38 29.89
C ILE A 45 28.06 10.87 30.41
N ASP A 46 28.22 10.77 31.73
CA ASP A 46 29.45 10.32 32.38
C ASP A 46 29.66 8.81 32.30
N LEU A 47 28.60 8.03 32.04
CA LEU A 47 28.68 6.60 31.77
C LEU A 47 29.20 6.30 30.34
N ILE A 48 29.27 7.32 29.49
CA ILE A 48 29.76 7.19 28.12
C ILE A 48 31.26 7.54 28.07
N PRO A 49 32.09 6.85 27.28
CA PRO A 49 33.46 7.28 27.02
C PRO A 49 33.54 8.67 26.37
N LYS A 50 34.51 9.51 26.80
CA LYS A 50 34.68 10.89 26.28
C LYS A 50 34.96 10.95 24.77
N ARG A 51 35.54 9.90 24.19
CA ARG A 51 35.82 9.78 22.73
C ARG A 51 34.57 9.66 21.87
N SER A 52 33.43 9.25 22.43
CA SER A 52 32.21 8.96 21.67
C SER A 52 31.34 10.20 21.47
N LYS A 53 31.83 11.16 20.65
CA LYS A 53 31.19 12.46 20.40
C LYS A 53 29.69 12.35 20.08
N TRP A 54 29.32 11.48 19.14
CA TRP A 54 27.93 11.36 18.68
C TRP A 54 27.01 10.70 19.71
N ARG A 55 27.48 9.68 20.43
CA ARG A 55 26.71 9.03 21.50
C ARG A 55 26.37 10.01 22.62
N ARG A 56 27.35 10.83 23.04
CA ARG A 56 27.13 11.91 24.02
C ARG A 56 26.16 12.97 23.51
N GLN A 57 26.24 13.34 22.23
CA GLN A 57 25.33 14.32 21.64
C GLN A 57 23.89 13.79 21.57
N VAL A 58 23.70 12.55 21.11
CA VAL A 58 22.37 11.92 21.04
C VAL A 58 21.78 11.76 22.44
N LEU A 59 22.58 11.33 23.43
CA LEU A 59 22.10 11.22 24.80
C LEU A 59 21.63 12.57 25.36
N ARG A 60 22.36 13.68 25.14
CA ARG A 60 21.90 15.02 25.55
C ARG A 60 20.54 15.38 24.96
N LEU A 61 20.34 15.03 23.70
CA LEU A 61 19.07 15.29 23.01
C LEU A 61 17.95 14.42 23.57
N VAL A 62 18.24 13.18 23.92
CA VAL A 62 17.29 12.29 24.60
C VAL A 62 16.95 12.81 25.98
N GLU A 63 17.95 13.13 26.82
CA GLU A 63 17.74 13.68 28.18
C GLU A 63 16.92 14.97 28.15
N LYS A 64 17.13 15.83 27.15
CA LYS A 64 16.33 17.05 26.95
C LYS A 64 14.86 16.75 26.65
N GLU A 65 14.58 15.66 25.95
CA GLU A 65 13.22 15.28 25.53
C GLU A 65 12.49 14.45 26.58
N VAL A 66 13.23 13.62 27.32
CA VAL A 66 12.72 12.84 28.45
C VAL A 66 12.42 13.76 29.65
N GLY A 67 13.30 14.74 29.91
CA GLY A 67 13.13 15.69 31.01
C GLY A 67 12.96 14.97 32.34
N ASP A 68 11.84 15.25 33.01
CA ASP A 68 11.50 14.70 34.32
C ASP A 68 10.83 13.30 34.25
N SER A 69 10.34 12.88 33.08
CA SER A 69 9.61 11.61 32.87
C SER A 69 10.54 10.40 32.66
N ARG A 70 11.56 10.23 33.51
CA ARG A 70 12.63 9.23 33.32
C ARG A 70 12.16 7.77 33.38
N TYR A 71 11.37 7.43 34.39
CA TYR A 71 10.84 6.08 34.62
C TYR A 71 9.61 5.75 33.77
N GLU A 72 9.22 6.63 32.87
CA GLU A 72 8.07 6.45 31.99
C GLU A 72 8.53 6.32 30.53
N PRO A 73 7.84 5.54 29.69
CA PRO A 73 8.13 5.48 28.26
C PRO A 73 7.82 6.82 27.59
N VAL A 74 8.84 7.50 27.06
CA VAL A 74 8.71 8.77 26.34
C VAL A 74 8.83 8.56 24.83
N TYR A 75 7.86 9.07 24.09
CA TYR A 75 7.85 9.06 22.63
C TYR A 75 8.70 10.20 22.08
N ILE A 76 9.75 9.86 21.33
CA ILE A 76 10.65 10.80 20.69
C ILE A 76 10.64 10.64 19.18
N GLN A 77 10.88 11.73 18.43
CA GLN A 77 11.05 11.66 16.97
C GLN A 77 12.53 11.80 16.59
N PRO A 78 13.29 10.72 16.31
CA PRO A 78 14.72 10.84 16.06
C PRO A 78 15.06 11.65 14.80
N THR A 79 14.17 11.67 13.80
CA THR A 79 14.41 12.37 12.53
C THR A 79 14.49 13.89 12.68
N ARG A 80 13.91 14.48 13.73
CA ARG A 80 14.00 15.94 13.94
C ARG A 80 15.41 16.40 14.27
N TRP A 81 16.28 15.50 14.73
CA TRP A 81 17.67 15.81 15.06
C TRP A 81 18.57 15.93 13.83
N ILE A 82 18.06 15.61 12.63
CA ILE A 82 18.80 15.80 11.37
C ILE A 82 19.13 17.28 11.16
N SER A 83 18.25 18.20 11.57
CA SER A 83 18.50 19.65 11.53
C SER A 83 19.68 20.08 12.42
N GLN A 84 20.08 19.25 13.39
CA GLN A 84 21.24 19.50 14.25
C GLN A 84 22.55 18.89 13.72
N GLY A 85 22.58 18.53 12.43
CA GLY A 85 23.78 18.02 11.76
C GLY A 85 24.06 16.52 11.98
N LEU A 86 23.10 15.76 12.50
CA LEU A 86 23.20 14.30 12.68
C LEU A 86 22.60 13.58 11.47
N THR A 87 23.24 12.51 11.00
CA THR A 87 22.65 11.64 9.96
C THR A 87 21.77 10.57 10.59
N LYS A 88 20.78 10.08 9.83
CA LYS A 88 19.84 9.03 10.28
C LYS A 88 20.57 7.77 10.76
N GLU A 89 21.64 7.37 10.09
CA GLU A 89 22.45 6.20 10.40
C GLU A 89 23.18 6.39 11.74
N ARG A 90 23.76 7.57 11.96
CA ARG A 90 24.47 7.90 13.21
C ARG A 90 23.53 7.93 14.40
N ILE A 91 22.32 8.48 14.22
CA ILE A 91 21.28 8.52 15.27
C ILE A 91 20.88 7.10 15.66
N ASN A 92 20.49 6.28 14.67
CA ASN A 92 20.06 4.90 14.95
C ASN A 92 21.18 4.06 15.56
N ARG A 93 22.43 4.22 15.10
CA ARG A 93 23.59 3.53 15.69
C ARG A 93 23.79 3.96 17.15
N SER A 94 23.82 5.26 17.42
CA SER A 94 24.03 5.79 18.78
C SER A 94 22.92 5.36 19.75
N LEU A 95 21.65 5.36 19.32
CA LEU A 95 20.53 4.92 20.16
C LEU A 95 20.61 3.43 20.52
N ARG A 96 21.04 2.58 19.57
CA ARG A 96 21.26 1.16 19.86
C ARG A 96 22.43 0.94 20.82
N GLU A 97 23.53 1.66 20.63
CA GLU A 97 24.69 1.60 21.54
C GLU A 97 24.36 2.16 22.94
N LEU A 98 23.40 3.08 23.05
CA LEU A 98 22.90 3.56 24.34
C LEU A 98 22.04 2.51 25.04
N ALA A 99 21.28 1.73 24.28
CA ALA A 99 20.47 0.61 24.79
C ALA A 99 21.29 -0.56 25.35
N GLU A 100 22.62 -0.54 25.18
CA GLU A 100 23.52 -1.47 25.87
C GLU A 100 23.74 -1.07 27.34
N LEU A 101 23.35 0.14 27.75
CA LEU A 101 23.37 0.55 29.16
C LEU A 101 22.13 -0.03 29.86
N GLU A 102 22.33 -0.61 31.04
CA GLU A 102 21.24 -1.17 31.85
C GLU A 102 20.17 -0.12 32.23
N SER A 103 20.54 1.15 32.29
CA SER A 103 19.68 2.26 32.66
C SER A 103 18.98 2.95 31.48
N PHE A 104 18.98 2.36 30.28
CA PHE A 104 18.45 2.97 29.07
C PHE A 104 17.71 1.97 28.19
N ASP A 105 16.39 2.10 28.11
CA ASP A 105 15.60 1.31 27.17
C ASP A 105 15.35 2.07 25.88
N TYR A 106 15.44 1.37 24.77
CA TYR A 106 15.16 1.91 23.44
C TYR A 106 14.32 0.95 22.61
N VAL A 107 13.15 1.42 22.21
CA VAL A 107 12.33 0.76 21.19
C VAL A 107 12.46 1.55 19.89
N PRO A 108 13.04 0.96 18.83
CA PRO A 108 13.23 1.66 17.57
C PRO A 108 11.89 2.02 16.92
N PRO A 109 11.87 3.06 16.06
CA PRO A 109 10.66 3.41 15.32
C PRO A 109 10.11 2.22 14.56
N PHE A 110 8.83 1.91 14.79
CA PHE A 110 8.17 0.84 14.08
C PHE A 110 8.00 1.23 12.61
N ARG A 111 8.58 0.42 11.71
CA ARG A 111 8.50 0.63 10.25
C ARG A 111 7.27 -0.04 9.61
N GLY A 112 6.50 -0.78 10.39
CA GLY A 112 5.30 -1.47 9.91
C GLY A 112 4.03 -0.64 10.11
N ARG A 113 2.91 -1.16 9.62
CA ARG A 113 1.58 -0.67 9.98
C ARG A 113 1.16 -1.41 11.25
N SER A 114 1.12 -0.73 12.38
CA SER A 114 0.68 -1.37 13.62
C SER A 114 -0.82 -1.64 13.53
N ILE A 115 -1.22 -2.86 13.83
CA ILE A 115 -2.62 -3.25 13.92
C ILE A 115 -2.99 -3.27 15.40
N HIS A 116 -3.94 -2.42 15.77
CA HIS A 116 -4.53 -2.44 17.10
C HIS A 116 -5.86 -3.20 17.03
N VAL A 117 -6.11 -4.07 18.01
CA VAL A 117 -7.39 -4.77 18.17
C VAL A 117 -8.07 -4.11 19.38
N PRO A 118 -9.01 -3.17 19.17
CA PRO A 118 -9.55 -2.35 20.26
C PRO A 118 -10.24 -3.16 21.35
N ASP A 119 -10.99 -4.18 20.95
CA ASP A 119 -11.66 -5.10 21.85
C ASP A 119 -11.38 -6.54 21.41
N ARG A 120 -10.69 -7.30 22.27
CA ARG A 120 -10.31 -8.69 22.01
C ARG A 120 -11.38 -9.69 22.43
N THR A 121 -12.48 -9.23 23.03
CA THR A 121 -13.59 -10.05 23.52
C THR A 121 -14.69 -10.23 22.49
N VAL A 122 -14.72 -9.38 21.46
CA VAL A 122 -15.68 -9.47 20.35
C VAL A 122 -15.42 -10.74 19.55
N GLN A 123 -16.45 -11.58 19.43
CA GLN A 123 -16.41 -12.77 18.59
C GLN A 123 -16.57 -12.40 17.11
N PHE A 124 -15.98 -13.20 16.23
CA PHE A 124 -15.90 -12.92 14.80
C PHE A 124 -17.28 -12.82 14.12
N ASP A 125 -18.23 -13.65 14.53
CA ASP A 125 -19.62 -13.68 14.04
C ASP A 125 -20.41 -12.41 14.35
N ARG A 126 -19.96 -11.62 15.34
CA ARG A 126 -20.56 -10.34 15.71
C ARG A 126 -19.97 -9.15 14.97
N LEU A 127 -18.94 -9.35 14.16
CA LEU A 127 -18.36 -8.29 13.35
C LEU A 127 -19.33 -7.92 12.22
N SER A 128 -19.53 -6.62 12.01
CA SER A 128 -20.40 -6.10 10.95
C SER A 128 -19.69 -6.14 9.58
N ILE A 129 -19.42 -7.35 9.08
CA ILE A 129 -18.83 -7.59 7.77
C ILE A 129 -19.97 -7.88 6.77
N ASP A 130 -20.08 -7.07 5.73
CA ASP A 130 -21.07 -7.23 4.67
C ASP A 130 -20.62 -8.28 3.65
N PHE A 131 -20.92 -9.55 3.94
CA PHE A 131 -20.63 -10.67 3.05
C PHE A 131 -21.51 -10.68 1.79
N ASP A 132 -22.75 -10.19 1.86
CA ASP A 132 -23.65 -10.14 0.71
C ASP A 132 -23.09 -9.27 -0.42
N THR A 133 -22.52 -8.11 -0.07
CA THR A 133 -21.85 -7.24 -1.05
C THR A 133 -20.58 -7.88 -1.62
N LEU A 134 -19.85 -8.66 -0.81
CA LEU A 134 -18.66 -9.38 -1.27
C LEU A 134 -19.04 -10.49 -2.26
N ASP A 135 -20.12 -11.22 -2.00
CA ASP A 135 -20.62 -12.28 -2.88
C ASP A 135 -21.17 -11.72 -4.19
N LYS A 136 -21.94 -10.63 -4.15
CA LYS A 136 -22.37 -9.91 -5.38
C LYS A 136 -21.18 -9.46 -6.21
N ARG A 137 -20.14 -8.93 -5.57
CA ARG A 137 -18.91 -8.52 -6.28
C ARG A 137 -18.22 -9.73 -6.91
N ARG A 138 -18.13 -10.84 -6.19
CA ARG A 138 -17.59 -12.11 -6.70
C ARG A 138 -18.37 -12.57 -7.93
N GLU A 139 -19.71 -12.59 -7.87
CA GLU A 139 -20.57 -12.97 -9.01
C GLU A 139 -20.33 -12.09 -10.24
N LEU A 140 -20.25 -10.76 -10.06
CA LEU A 140 -19.95 -9.83 -11.15
C LEU A 140 -18.57 -10.07 -11.76
N ASP A 141 -17.55 -10.36 -10.94
CA ASP A 141 -16.20 -10.63 -11.43
C ASP A 141 -16.14 -11.99 -12.17
N PHE A 142 -16.89 -13.00 -11.72
CA PHE A 142 -17.08 -14.24 -12.50
C PHE A 142 -17.81 -14.01 -13.82
N ALA A 143 -18.84 -13.17 -13.83
CA ALA A 143 -19.56 -12.83 -15.07
C ALA A 143 -18.64 -12.12 -16.08
N LYS A 144 -17.77 -11.20 -15.62
CA LYS A 144 -16.75 -10.56 -16.47
C LYS A 144 -15.76 -11.58 -17.02
N LEU A 145 -15.28 -12.51 -16.17
CA LEU A 145 -14.38 -13.57 -16.61
C LEU A 145 -15.05 -14.44 -17.69
N GLN A 146 -16.31 -14.82 -17.48
CA GLN A 146 -17.07 -15.59 -18.46
C GLN A 146 -17.25 -14.84 -19.78
N ASN A 147 -17.44 -13.51 -19.73
CA ASN A 147 -17.48 -12.68 -20.94
C ASN A 147 -16.14 -12.69 -21.68
N MET A 148 -15.01 -12.69 -20.96
CA MET A 148 -13.67 -12.78 -21.58
C MET A 148 -13.42 -14.16 -22.21
N VAL A 149 -13.84 -15.24 -21.55
CA VAL A 149 -13.80 -16.60 -22.11
C VAL A 149 -14.64 -16.66 -23.37
N THR A 150 -15.89 -16.20 -23.30
CA THR A 150 -16.80 -16.15 -24.45
C THR A 150 -16.22 -15.31 -25.58
N TYR A 151 -15.61 -14.16 -25.27
CA TYR A 151 -14.93 -13.32 -26.26
C TYR A 151 -13.83 -14.10 -26.97
N ALA A 152 -12.95 -14.78 -26.22
CA ALA A 152 -11.81 -15.54 -26.73
C ALA A 152 -12.25 -16.73 -27.60
N GLU A 153 -13.28 -17.46 -27.18
CA GLU A 153 -13.79 -18.65 -27.86
C GLU A 153 -14.78 -18.33 -29.00
N SER A 154 -15.35 -17.12 -29.03
CA SER A 154 -16.31 -16.76 -30.07
C SER A 154 -15.64 -16.66 -31.45
N GLY A 155 -16.34 -17.18 -32.46
CA GLY A 155 -16.02 -16.94 -33.87
C GLY A 155 -16.57 -15.62 -34.41
N ARG A 156 -17.10 -14.72 -33.57
CA ARG A 156 -17.67 -13.43 -33.98
C ARG A 156 -16.57 -12.42 -34.28
N CYS A 157 -16.85 -11.37 -35.06
CA CYS A 157 -15.91 -10.27 -35.27
C CYS A 157 -15.42 -9.72 -33.92
N ARG A 158 -14.09 -9.75 -33.68
CA ARG A 158 -13.47 -9.33 -32.41
C ARG A 158 -13.77 -7.87 -32.06
N GLN A 159 -13.65 -6.98 -33.05
CA GLN A 159 -13.92 -5.56 -32.87
C GLN A 159 -15.39 -5.31 -32.50
N LEU A 160 -16.31 -5.99 -33.19
CA LEU A 160 -17.73 -5.88 -32.89
C LEU A 160 -18.06 -6.34 -31.45
N ALA A 161 -17.46 -7.45 -31.01
CA ALA A 161 -17.61 -7.95 -29.64
C ALA A 161 -17.07 -6.96 -28.59
N MET A 162 -15.90 -6.36 -28.85
CA MET A 162 -15.31 -5.33 -27.97
C MET A 162 -16.18 -4.07 -27.90
N MET A 163 -16.66 -3.59 -29.05
CA MET A 163 -17.53 -2.42 -29.15
C MET A 163 -18.84 -2.67 -28.37
N SER A 164 -19.47 -3.82 -28.56
CA SER A 164 -20.67 -4.21 -27.82
C SER A 164 -20.44 -4.29 -26.31
N TYR A 165 -19.30 -4.79 -25.85
CA TYR A 165 -18.95 -4.85 -24.42
C TYR A 165 -18.94 -3.47 -23.75
N PHE A 166 -18.47 -2.43 -24.47
CA PHE A 166 -18.50 -1.05 -23.98
C PHE A 166 -19.83 -0.30 -24.24
N GLY A 167 -20.84 -1.00 -24.76
CA GLY A 167 -22.19 -0.46 -24.98
C GLY A 167 -22.40 0.22 -26.33
N ASP A 168 -21.47 0.06 -27.29
CA ASP A 168 -21.64 0.53 -28.65
C ASP A 168 -22.66 -0.34 -29.41
N LYS A 169 -23.48 0.31 -30.25
CA LYS A 169 -24.57 -0.32 -31.02
C LYS A 169 -24.20 -0.62 -32.47
N THR A 170 -22.92 -0.48 -32.83
CA THR A 170 -22.41 -0.85 -34.15
C THR A 170 -22.80 -2.29 -34.48
N THR A 171 -23.26 -2.52 -35.71
CA THR A 171 -23.70 -3.85 -36.18
C THR A 171 -22.83 -4.39 -37.32
N SER A 172 -21.94 -3.57 -37.88
CA SER A 172 -21.05 -3.95 -38.98
C SER A 172 -19.81 -4.70 -38.49
N THR A 173 -19.44 -5.76 -39.20
CA THR A 173 -18.18 -6.47 -38.98
C THR A 173 -16.99 -5.64 -39.48
N CYS A 174 -15.85 -5.69 -38.80
CA CYS A 174 -14.68 -4.88 -39.17
C CYS A 174 -13.93 -5.34 -40.44
N GLY A 175 -14.20 -6.54 -40.94
CA GLY A 175 -13.52 -7.13 -42.11
C GLY A 175 -12.04 -7.49 -41.92
N SER A 176 -11.36 -6.96 -40.89
CA SER A 176 -9.90 -7.03 -40.76
C SER A 176 -9.38 -7.95 -39.65
N CYS A 177 -10.21 -8.35 -38.68
CA CYS A 177 -9.81 -9.25 -37.58
C CYS A 177 -9.66 -10.72 -38.03
N ASP A 178 -8.98 -11.53 -37.20
CA ASP A 178 -8.77 -12.97 -37.39
C ASP A 178 -10.07 -13.71 -37.76
N ASN A 179 -11.13 -13.51 -36.99
CA ASN A 179 -12.42 -14.16 -37.22
C ASN A 179 -13.09 -13.72 -38.52
N CYS A 180 -12.98 -12.44 -38.90
CA CYS A 180 -13.52 -11.96 -40.18
C CYS A 180 -12.76 -12.57 -41.36
N ARG A 181 -11.41 -12.64 -41.28
CA ARG A 181 -10.58 -13.21 -42.35
C ARG A 181 -10.86 -14.69 -42.57
N GLN A 182 -11.09 -15.45 -41.49
CA GLN A 182 -11.45 -16.87 -41.59
C GLN A 182 -12.83 -17.07 -42.25
N GLN A 183 -13.80 -16.19 -42.00
CA GLN A 183 -15.15 -16.28 -42.58
C GLN A 183 -15.21 -15.90 -44.05
N SER A 184 -14.36 -14.97 -44.50
CA SER A 184 -14.35 -14.49 -45.88
C SER A 184 -13.78 -15.50 -46.89
N GLY A 185 -13.25 -16.65 -46.45
CA GLY A 185 -12.63 -17.65 -47.33
C GLY A 185 -11.45 -17.11 -48.17
N SER A 186 -10.92 -15.94 -47.82
CA SER A 186 -9.83 -15.31 -48.55
C SER A 186 -8.50 -15.94 -48.14
N ASP A 187 -8.05 -16.88 -48.97
CA ASP A 187 -6.66 -17.28 -49.04
C ASP A 187 -5.77 -16.03 -49.18
N PHE A 188 -4.81 -15.88 -48.27
CA PHE A 188 -3.77 -14.82 -48.19
C PHE A 188 -4.08 -13.47 -48.87
N GLY A 189 -4.99 -12.67 -48.29
CA GLY A 189 -5.18 -11.26 -48.66
C GLY A 189 -4.56 -10.32 -47.62
N GLU A 190 -3.71 -9.38 -48.06
CA GLU A 190 -3.08 -8.35 -47.23
C GLU A 190 -4.08 -7.61 -46.32
N PRO A 191 -3.66 -7.14 -45.13
CA PRO A 191 -4.51 -6.36 -44.24
C PRO A 191 -5.03 -5.09 -44.95
N SER A 192 -6.32 -5.06 -45.27
CA SER A 192 -6.98 -3.82 -45.67
C SER A 192 -6.99 -2.88 -44.46
N VAL A 193 -6.13 -1.87 -44.49
CA VAL A 193 -6.16 -0.74 -43.57
C VAL A 193 -7.48 -0.01 -43.83
N MET A 194 -8.41 -0.08 -42.89
CA MET A 194 -9.54 0.86 -42.91
C MET A 194 -8.99 2.27 -42.70
N PRO A 195 -9.38 3.28 -43.49
CA PRO A 195 -9.04 4.65 -43.18
C PRO A 195 -9.63 4.98 -41.80
N ALA A 196 -8.80 5.55 -40.93
CA ALA A 196 -9.23 6.03 -39.62
C ALA A 196 -10.42 6.97 -39.79
N PRO A 197 -11.45 6.92 -38.92
CA PRO A 197 -12.57 7.84 -39.01
C PRO A 197 -12.06 9.29 -38.90
N GLU A 198 -12.21 10.07 -39.95
CA GLU A 198 -11.95 11.51 -39.98
C GLU A 198 -12.98 12.24 -39.11
N ALA A 199 -12.85 12.16 -37.78
CA ALA A 199 -13.52 13.07 -36.83
C ALA A 199 -13.04 12.87 -35.39
N THR A 200 -11.73 12.84 -35.12
CA THR A 200 -11.26 13.15 -33.76
C THR A 200 -11.12 14.65 -33.62
N SER A 201 -12.11 15.29 -32.98
CA SER A 201 -11.99 16.69 -32.60
C SER A 201 -10.70 16.87 -31.75
N PRO A 202 -9.98 17.99 -31.90
CA PRO A 202 -8.75 18.25 -31.13
C PRO A 202 -8.98 18.12 -29.61
N ALA A 203 -10.20 18.41 -29.14
CA ALA A 203 -10.61 18.29 -27.76
C ALA A 203 -10.61 16.83 -27.25
N LEU A 204 -11.04 15.85 -28.06
CA LEU A 204 -11.03 14.44 -27.67
C LEU A 204 -9.61 13.88 -27.57
N LEU A 205 -8.72 14.30 -28.47
CA LEU A 205 -7.29 13.93 -28.41
C LEU A 205 -6.60 14.52 -27.17
N GLN A 206 -7.00 15.73 -26.76
CA GLN A 206 -6.46 16.37 -25.56
C GLN A 206 -6.98 15.73 -24.27
N ALA A 207 -8.27 15.34 -24.23
CA ALA A 207 -8.84 14.61 -23.12
C ALA A 207 -8.20 13.22 -22.93
N ALA A 208 -7.98 12.48 -24.02
CA ALA A 208 -7.29 11.18 -23.97
C ALA A 208 -5.84 11.30 -23.48
N ARG A 209 -5.12 12.35 -23.90
CA ARG A 209 -3.76 12.64 -23.41
C ARG A 209 -3.74 12.96 -21.92
N MET A 210 -4.70 13.73 -21.42
CA MET A 210 -4.81 14.06 -19.99
C MET A 210 -5.13 12.84 -19.13
N ALA A 211 -5.96 11.91 -19.64
CA ALA A 211 -6.33 10.69 -18.90
C ALA A 211 -5.22 9.63 -18.85
N LEU A 212 -4.33 9.60 -19.85
CA LEU A 212 -3.27 8.58 -19.98
C LEU A 212 -1.89 9.04 -19.47
N SER A 213 -1.76 10.30 -19.04
CA SER A 213 -0.52 10.87 -18.47
C SER A 213 -0.54 10.96 -16.95
N GLY A 214 -1.51 10.30 -16.30
CA GLY A 214 -1.57 10.09 -14.85
C GLY A 214 -1.05 8.72 -14.46
#